data_AF-A0A7L2QVU5-F1
#
_entry.id   AF-A0A7L2QVU5-F1
#
_cell.length_a   1.000
_cell.length_b   1.000
_cell.length_c   1.000
_cell.angle_alpha   90.00
_cell.angle_beta   90.00
_cell.angle_gamma   90.00
#
_symmetry.space_group_name_H-M   'P 1'
#
loop_
_entity.id
_entity.type
_entity.pdbx_description
1 polymer ?
#
loop_
_entity_poly.entity_id
_entity_poly.type
_entity_poly.pdbx_seq_one_letter_code
_entity_poly.pdbx_strand_id
1 'polypeptide(L)'
;RAGASPPAPPCSLQRLKAAVHYTVGCLCQEVEEDKDVRFSKQSIAAISEITFRQCVLAKMLRSVLFSCRHAKRTTVTTEDVKLLARRSNSLLKYITQKSEELASSNMEQKEKKKKKSSVAKGERTPAEQEAAVTENEDSNMA
;
A
#
# COMPACT_ATOMS: atom_id res chain seq x y z
N ARG A 1 -32.37 2.32 21.77
CA ARG A 1 -31.62 2.98 20.68
C ARG A 1 -30.69 1.94 20.05
N ALA A 2 -31.21 1.18 19.10
CA ALA A 2 -30.48 0.14 18.38
C ALA A 2 -29.73 0.77 17.20
N GLY A 3 -28.50 0.34 16.98
CA GLY A 3 -27.63 0.82 15.90
C GLY A 3 -26.38 -0.04 15.81
N ALA A 4 -26.54 -1.36 15.79
CA ALA A 4 -25.46 -2.27 15.44
C ALA A 4 -25.41 -2.35 13.91
N SER A 5 -24.31 -1.91 13.29
CA SER A 5 -24.12 -2.08 11.85
C SER A 5 -24.11 -3.56 11.50
N PRO A 6 -24.71 -3.99 10.38
CA PRO A 6 -24.65 -5.38 9.95
C PRO A 6 -23.18 -5.81 9.78
N PRO A 7 -22.80 -7.05 10.14
CA PRO A 7 -21.45 -7.54 9.91
C PRO A 7 -21.18 -7.52 8.40
N ALA A 8 -20.05 -6.91 8.02
CA ALA A 8 -19.60 -6.86 6.63
C ALA A 8 -19.62 -8.27 6.01
N PRO A 9 -20.02 -8.41 4.72
CA PRO A 9 -20.21 -9.71 4.11
C PRO A 9 -18.92 -10.54 4.15
N PRO A 10 -19.00 -11.86 4.39
CA PRO A 10 -17.82 -12.74 4.44
C PRO A 10 -16.97 -12.70 3.15
N CYS A 11 -17.55 -12.24 2.04
CA CYS A 11 -16.87 -12.04 0.76
C CYS A 11 -15.64 -11.13 0.83
N SER A 12 -15.60 -10.08 1.66
CA SER A 12 -14.46 -9.15 1.68
C SER A 12 -13.22 -9.79 2.32
N LEU A 13 -13.43 -10.53 3.42
CA LEU A 13 -12.37 -11.21 4.14
C LEU A 13 -11.81 -12.40 3.35
N GLN A 14 -12.67 -13.16 2.68
CA GLN A 14 -12.25 -14.30 1.87
C GLN A 14 -11.45 -13.86 0.64
N ARG A 15 -11.84 -12.75 -0.01
CA ARG A 15 -11.05 -12.14 -1.09
C ARG A 15 -9.67 -11.69 -0.61
N LEU A 16 -9.59 -11.08 0.57
CA LEU A 16 -8.30 -10.67 1.14
C LEU A 16 -7.43 -11.88 1.47
N LYS A 17 -8.00 -12.95 2.05
CA LYS A 17 -7.28 -14.20 2.30
C LYS A 17 -6.75 -14.83 1.01
N ALA A 18 -7.55 -14.85 -0.06
CA ALA A 18 -7.13 -15.36 -1.36
C ALA A 18 -5.97 -14.54 -1.96
N ALA A 19 -6.06 -13.20 -1.88
CA ALA A 19 -4.98 -12.32 -2.34
C ALA A 19 -3.67 -12.55 -1.56
N VAL A 20 -3.75 -12.68 -0.23
CA VAL A 20 -2.58 -12.99 0.61
C VAL A 20 -2.01 -14.36 0.25
N HIS A 21 -2.84 -15.38 0.06
CA HIS A 21 -2.38 -16.71 -0.31
C HIS A 21 -1.65 -16.71 -1.66
N TYR A 22 -2.19 -15.98 -2.65
CA TYR A 22 -1.53 -15.82 -3.94
C TYR A 22 -0.13 -15.20 -3.79
N THR A 23 -0.01 -14.08 -3.07
CA THR A 23 1.29 -13.42 -2.85
C THR A 23 2.26 -14.31 -2.08
N VAL A 24 1.79 -15.03 -1.06
CA VAL A 24 2.62 -15.98 -0.31
C VAL A 24 3.09 -17.13 -1.21
N GLY A 25 2.26 -17.61 -2.13
CA GLY A 25 2.66 -18.61 -3.12
C GLY A 25 3.81 -18.13 -4.01
N CYS A 26 3.72 -16.90 -4.53
CA CYS A 26 4.80 -16.29 -5.33
C CYS A 26 6.11 -16.17 -4.53
N LEU A 27 6.04 -15.65 -3.30
CA LEU A 27 7.22 -15.53 -2.43
C LEU A 27 7.82 -16.88 -2.06
N CYS A 28 6.97 -17.89 -1.80
CA CYS A 28 7.45 -19.25 -1.56
C CYS A 28 8.18 -19.80 -2.78
N GLN A 29 7.68 -19.56 -3.99
CA GLN A 29 8.34 -20.01 -5.22
C GLN A 29 9.72 -19.37 -5.41
N GLU A 30 9.86 -18.06 -5.17
CA GLU A 30 11.17 -17.38 -5.19
C GLU A 30 12.15 -18.05 -4.21
N VAL A 31 11.66 -18.43 -3.02
CA VAL A 31 12.47 -19.13 -2.01
C VAL A 31 12.77 -20.58 -2.40
N GLU A 32 11.87 -21.28 -3.10
CA GLU A 32 12.13 -22.62 -3.64
C GLU A 32 13.30 -22.60 -4.60
N GLU A 33 13.31 -21.62 -5.51
CA GLU A 33 14.36 -21.44 -6.52
C GLU A 33 15.70 -21.04 -5.87
N ASP A 34 15.68 -20.11 -4.89
CA ASP A 34 16.89 -19.64 -4.20
C ASP A 34 17.54 -20.69 -3.29
N LYS A 35 16.75 -21.63 -2.74
CA LYS A 35 17.20 -22.60 -1.72
C LYS A 35 17.19 -24.04 -2.22
N ASP A 36 16.72 -24.29 -3.44
CA ASP A 36 16.52 -25.63 -4.01
C ASP A 36 15.68 -26.54 -3.09
N VAL A 37 14.57 -25.99 -2.58
CA VAL A 37 13.63 -26.70 -1.69
C VAL A 37 12.23 -26.70 -2.30
N ARG A 38 11.35 -27.59 -1.82
CA ARG A 38 9.95 -27.66 -2.27
C ARG A 38 9.00 -27.47 -1.09
N PHE A 39 8.06 -26.56 -1.22
CA PHE A 39 6.98 -26.36 -0.27
C PHE A 39 5.75 -27.16 -0.68
N SER A 40 5.15 -27.86 0.30
CA SER A 40 3.86 -28.50 0.09
C SER A 40 2.76 -27.44 -0.02
N LYS A 41 1.66 -27.79 -0.71
CA LYS A 41 0.46 -26.91 -0.79
C LYS A 41 -0.08 -26.57 0.61
N GLN A 42 0.01 -27.52 1.54
CA GLN A 42 -0.41 -27.35 2.93
C GLN A 42 0.51 -26.37 3.67
N SER A 43 1.82 -26.42 3.44
CA SER A 43 2.80 -25.50 4.01
C SER A 43 2.54 -24.06 3.56
N ILE A 44 2.30 -23.85 2.26
CA ILE A 44 1.99 -22.52 1.70
C ILE A 44 0.68 -21.98 2.30
N ALA A 45 -0.36 -22.83 2.39
CA ALA A 45 -1.62 -22.46 3.03
C ALA A 45 -1.44 -22.07 4.51
N ALA A 46 -0.62 -22.81 5.25
CA ALA A 46 -0.31 -22.53 6.66
C ALA A 46 0.45 -21.19 6.82
N ILE A 47 1.44 -20.93 5.97
CA ILE A 47 2.18 -19.65 5.97
C ILE A 47 1.23 -18.50 5.65
N SER A 48 0.36 -18.67 4.64
CA SER A 48 -0.68 -17.69 4.31
C SER A 48 -1.59 -17.42 5.50
N GLU A 49 -2.02 -18.44 6.23
CA GLU A 49 -2.90 -18.26 7.37
C GLU A 49 -2.18 -17.54 8.53
N ILE A 50 -0.95 -17.93 8.85
CA ILE A 50 -0.13 -17.27 9.87
C ILE A 50 0.05 -15.78 9.51
N THR A 51 0.40 -15.49 8.26
CA THR A 51 0.61 -14.12 7.77
C THR A 51 -0.66 -13.30 7.89
N PHE A 52 -1.80 -13.86 7.46
CA PHE A 52 -3.09 -13.22 7.58
C PHE A 52 -3.45 -12.92 9.04
N ARG A 53 -3.26 -13.86 9.97
CA ARG A 53 -3.54 -13.64 11.40
C ARG A 53 -2.60 -12.60 12.02
N GLN A 54 -1.33 -12.58 11.64
CA GLN A 54 -0.33 -11.67 12.22
C GLN A 54 -0.49 -10.23 11.72
N CYS A 55 -0.75 -10.06 10.43
CA CYS A 55 -0.95 -8.76 9.80
C CYS A 55 -2.37 -8.24 10.01
N VAL A 56 -3.39 -8.99 9.62
CA VAL A 56 -4.77 -8.47 9.54
C VAL A 56 -5.48 -8.52 10.89
N LEU A 57 -5.25 -9.55 11.71
CA LEU A 57 -6.12 -9.79 12.86
C LEU A 57 -5.77 -9.01 14.13
N ALA A 58 -4.52 -8.58 14.36
CA ALA A 58 -4.25 -7.61 15.44
C ALA A 58 -2.79 -7.23 15.61
N LYS A 59 -1.86 -8.18 15.67
CA LYS A 59 -0.60 -7.95 16.41
C LYS A 59 0.26 -6.84 15.81
N MET A 60 0.47 -6.90 14.49
CA MET A 60 1.30 -5.92 13.78
C MET A 60 0.62 -4.54 13.77
N LEU A 61 -0.61 -4.47 13.26
CA LEU A 61 -1.39 -3.23 13.19
C LEU A 61 -1.58 -2.59 14.58
N ARG A 62 -1.90 -3.37 15.61
CA ARG A 62 -2.08 -2.85 16.98
C ARG A 62 -0.80 -2.25 17.53
N SER A 63 0.35 -2.86 17.29
CA SER A 63 1.64 -2.32 17.73
C SER A 63 1.96 -0.99 17.04
N VAL A 64 1.75 -0.91 15.72
CA VAL A 64 1.98 0.30 14.93
C VAL A 64 1.01 1.42 15.35
N LEU A 65 -0.27 1.10 15.52
CA LEU A 65 -1.28 2.04 16.00
C LEU A 65 -0.98 2.53 17.42
N PHE A 66 -0.48 1.65 18.29
CA PHE A 66 -0.07 2.04 19.64
C PHE A 66 1.11 3.03 19.61
N SER A 67 2.11 2.80 18.76
CA SER A 67 3.23 3.74 18.55
C SER A 67 2.74 5.11 18.08
N CYS A 68 1.87 5.12 17.07
CA CYS A 68 1.30 6.34 16.52
C CYS A 68 0.58 7.16 17.60
N ARG A 69 -0.28 6.50 18.40
CA ARG A 69 -1.02 7.11 19.51
C ARG A 69 -0.11 7.60 20.64
N HIS A 70 0.96 6.87 20.94
CA HIS A 70 1.94 7.28 21.94
C HIS A 70 2.62 8.61 21.56
N ALA A 71 2.86 8.81 20.26
CA ALA A 71 3.37 10.07 19.72
C ALA A 71 2.30 11.15 19.53
N LYS A 72 1.08 10.98 20.07
CA LYS A 72 -0.08 11.88 19.90
C LYS A 72 -0.46 12.10 18.43
N ARG A 73 -0.12 11.17 17.54
CA ARG A 73 -0.47 11.20 16.12
C ARG A 73 -1.63 10.24 15.85
N THR A 74 -2.40 10.53 14.81
CA THR A 74 -3.44 9.65 14.24
C THR A 74 -3.03 9.07 12.89
N THR A 75 -2.04 9.68 12.25
CA THR A 75 -1.44 9.23 10.99
C THR A 75 -0.19 8.41 11.27
N VAL A 76 -0.18 7.16 10.77
CA VAL A 76 0.97 6.24 10.87
C VAL A 76 2.12 6.76 10.01
N THR A 77 3.33 6.81 10.58
CA THR A 77 4.55 7.22 9.88
C THR A 77 5.56 6.07 9.78
N THR A 78 6.63 6.26 9.02
CA THR A 78 7.72 5.29 8.88
C THR A 78 8.39 4.95 10.21
N GLU A 79 8.45 5.90 11.14
CA GLU A 79 8.99 5.69 12.50
C GLU A 79 8.16 4.68 13.31
N ASP A 80 6.84 4.66 13.14
CA ASP A 80 5.97 3.70 13.81
C ASP A 80 6.21 2.26 13.32
N VAL A 81 6.63 2.11 12.05
CA VAL A 81 7.00 0.81 11.45
C VAL A 81 8.43 0.41 11.84
N LYS A 82 9.38 1.35 11.95
CA LYS A 82 10.72 1.08 12.48
C LYS A 82 10.66 0.58 13.92
N LEU A 83 9.79 1.15 14.75
CA LEU A 83 9.57 0.71 16.13
C LEU A 83 9.05 -0.72 16.24
N LEU A 84 8.32 -1.23 15.24
CA LEU A 84 7.90 -2.63 15.19
C LEU A 84 9.10 -3.57 15.03
N ALA A 85 10.09 -3.19 14.22
CA ALA A 85 11.29 -3.99 13.94
C ALA A 85 12.34 -3.96 15.06
N ARG A 86 12.18 -3.11 16.09
CA ARG A 86 13.19 -2.83 17.14
C ARG A 86 13.73 -4.05 17.89
N ARG A 87 12.97 -5.16 17.93
CA ARG A 87 13.38 -6.37 18.65
C ARG A 87 14.47 -7.17 17.92
N SER A 88 14.69 -6.90 16.65
CA SER A 88 15.72 -7.56 15.83
C SER A 88 16.57 -6.50 15.14
N ASN A 89 17.85 -6.44 15.49
CA ASN A 89 18.77 -5.44 14.94
C ASN A 89 19.00 -5.62 13.43
N SER A 90 19.04 -6.86 12.93
CA SER A 90 19.16 -7.12 11.49
C SER A 90 17.92 -6.66 10.73
N LEU A 91 16.73 -6.95 11.27
CA LEU A 91 15.47 -6.50 10.69
C LEU A 91 15.33 -4.97 10.74
N LEU A 92 15.71 -4.33 11.84
CA LEU A 92 15.66 -2.88 11.99
C LEU A 92 16.54 -2.19 10.95
N LYS A 93 17.78 -2.69 10.73
CA LYS A 93 18.68 -2.16 9.69
C LYS A 93 18.05 -2.29 8.30
N TYR A 94 17.55 -3.47 7.95
CA TYR A 94 16.92 -3.72 6.66
C TYR A 94 15.70 -2.80 6.41
N ILE A 95 14.80 -2.69 7.38
CA ILE A 95 13.61 -1.83 7.27
C ILE A 95 13.99 -0.34 7.19
N THR A 96 15.01 0.08 7.93
CA THR A 96 15.50 1.47 7.89
C THR A 96 16.06 1.80 6.51
N GLN A 97 16.91 0.93 5.95
CA GLN A 97 17.43 1.07 4.59
C GLN A 97 16.29 1.15 3.56
N LYS A 98 15.31 0.24 3.63
CA LYS A 98 14.14 0.28 2.74
C LYS A 98 13.33 1.57 2.89
N SER A 99 13.23 2.14 4.09
CA SER A 99 12.54 3.41 4.31
C SER A 99 13.27 4.60 3.67
N GLU A 100 14.61 4.56 3.64
CA GLU A 100 15.43 5.59 2.99
C GLU A 100 15.35 5.50 1.47
N GLU A 101 15.41 4.29 0.90
CA GLU A 101 15.19 4.02 -0.53
C GLU A 101 13.80 4.51 -1.01
N LEU A 102 12.77 4.35 -0.17
CA LEU A 102 11.43 4.87 -0.45
C LEU A 102 11.35 6.41 -0.35
N ALA A 103 12.14 7.02 0.54
CA ALA A 103 12.18 8.47 0.67
C ALA A 103 12.88 9.13 -0.53
N SER A 104 14.01 8.55 -0.99
CA SER A 104 14.75 9.05 -2.16
C SER A 104 13.94 8.92 -3.45
N SER A 105 13.35 7.75 -3.70
CA SER A 105 12.51 7.51 -4.89
C SER A 105 11.29 8.43 -4.95
N ASN A 106 10.65 8.73 -3.81
CA ASN A 106 9.55 9.70 -3.75
C ASN A 106 10.00 11.14 -4.09
N MET A 107 11.21 11.54 -3.68
CA MET A 107 11.76 12.86 -4.04
C MET A 107 12.04 12.95 -5.55
N GLU A 108 12.63 11.91 -6.14
CA GLU A 108 12.91 11.87 -7.59
C GLU A 108 11.62 11.95 -8.44
N GLN A 109 10.55 11.28 -8.02
CA GLN A 109 9.25 11.38 -8.71
C GLN A 109 8.65 12.78 -8.59
N LYS A 110 8.84 13.46 -7.45
CA LYS A 110 8.36 14.82 -7.21
C LYS A 110 9.12 15.84 -8.07
N GLU A 111 10.43 15.63 -8.28
CA GLU A 111 11.25 16.43 -9.18
C GLU A 111 10.91 16.22 -10.65
N LYS A 112 10.67 14.97 -11.08
CA LYS A 112 10.21 14.65 -12.45
C LYS A 112 8.84 15.28 -12.74
N LYS A 113 7.94 15.33 -11.75
CA LYS A 113 6.63 16.00 -11.88
C LYS A 113 6.76 17.52 -11.96
N LYS A 114 7.68 18.13 -11.19
CA LYS A 114 7.99 19.57 -11.30
C LYS A 114 8.61 19.96 -12.65
N LYS A 115 9.52 19.15 -13.21
CA LYS A 115 10.10 19.37 -14.55
C LYS A 115 9.07 19.23 -15.67
N LYS A 116 8.11 18.30 -15.58
CA LYS A 116 7.00 18.21 -16.56
C LYS A 116 6.05 19.42 -16.51
N SER A 117 5.78 19.98 -15.32
CA SER A 117 4.96 21.18 -15.20
C SER A 117 5.65 22.48 -15.67
N SER A 118 6.98 22.53 -15.68
CA SER A 118 7.71 23.71 -16.20
C SER A 118 7.82 23.73 -17.72
N VAL A 119 7.83 22.57 -18.39
CA VAL A 119 7.81 22.49 -19.86
C VAL A 119 6.45 22.90 -20.44
N ALA A 120 5.34 22.53 -19.80
CA ALA A 120 3.99 22.91 -20.23
C ALA A 120 3.65 24.41 -20.06
N LYS A 121 4.52 25.21 -19.44
CA LYS A 121 4.33 26.67 -19.27
C LYS A 121 5.15 27.49 -20.28
N GLY A 122 5.98 26.86 -21.11
CA GLY A 122 6.86 27.52 -22.09
C GLY A 122 6.26 27.74 -23.48
N GLU A 123 5.21 27.01 -23.86
CA GLU A 123 4.49 27.19 -25.13
C GLU A 123 3.07 27.69 -24.86
N ARG A 124 2.90 29.01 -24.78
CA ARG A 124 1.64 29.69 -25.09
C ARG A 124 1.94 31.14 -25.45
N THR A 125 2.22 31.35 -26.73
CA THR A 125 2.12 32.65 -27.40
C THR A 125 0.67 33.16 -27.29
N PRO A 126 0.44 34.45 -26.99
CA PRO A 126 -0.90 35.02 -26.89
C PRO A 126 -1.37 35.56 -28.25
N ALA A 127 -2.46 35.03 -28.79
CA ALA A 127 -3.27 35.69 -29.82
C ALA A 127 -4.75 35.31 -29.61
N GLU A 128 -5.52 36.31 -29.16
CA GLU A 128 -6.95 36.63 -29.39
C GLU A 128 -7.98 35.47 -29.37
N GLN A 129 -8.83 35.41 -28.34
CA GLN A 129 -10.20 35.99 -28.27
C GLN A 129 -11.18 35.42 -29.32
N GLU A 130 -12.11 34.57 -28.89
CA GLU A 130 -13.54 34.94 -28.84
C GLU A 130 -14.39 33.89 -28.10
N ALA A 131 -15.41 34.38 -27.44
CA ALA A 131 -16.36 33.65 -26.63
C ALA A 131 -17.50 33.08 -27.48
N ALA A 132 -17.94 31.86 -27.21
CA ALA A 132 -19.32 31.45 -27.47
C ALA A 132 -19.69 30.26 -26.56
N VAL A 133 -20.58 30.55 -25.63
CA VAL A 133 -21.37 29.61 -24.84
C VAL A 133 -22.29 28.83 -25.78
N THR A 134 -22.43 27.51 -25.59
CA THR A 134 -23.72 26.83 -25.72
C THR A 134 -23.63 25.43 -25.11
N GLU A 135 -24.45 25.24 -24.09
CA GLU A 135 -24.86 23.96 -23.53
C GLU A 135 -25.61 23.16 -24.61
N ASN A 136 -25.46 21.83 -24.61
CA ASN A 136 -26.58 20.94 -24.90
C ASN A 136 -26.30 19.53 -24.42
N GLU A 137 -27.25 19.03 -23.62
CA GLU A 137 -27.38 17.68 -23.11
C GLU A 137 -27.76 16.67 -24.20
N ASP A 138 -27.43 15.42 -23.88
CA ASP A 138 -28.09 14.16 -24.26
C ASP A 138 -28.21 13.76 -25.74
N SER A 139 -27.56 12.64 -26.07
CA SER A 139 -28.21 11.52 -26.76
C SER A 139 -27.36 10.24 -26.68
N ASN A 140 -27.90 9.31 -25.89
CA ASN A 140 -27.64 7.87 -25.86
C ASN A 140 -27.74 7.23 -27.27
N MET A 141 -26.83 6.33 -27.62
CA MET A 141 -27.03 5.35 -28.69
C MET A 141 -26.35 4.03 -28.33
N ALA A 142 -27.13 2.98 -28.57
CA ALA A 142 -26.96 1.56 -28.26
C ALA A 142 -25.62 0.93 -28.65
#